data_AF-S5TNT7-F1
#
_entry.id   AF-S5TNT7-F1
#
_cell.length_a   1.000
_cell.length_b   1.000
_cell.length_c   1.000
_cell.angle_alpha   90.00
_cell.angle_beta   90.00
_cell.angle_gamma   90.00
#
_symmetry.space_group_name_H-M   'P 1'
#
loop_
_entity.id
_entity.type
_entity.pdbx_description
1 polymer ?
#
loop_
_entity_poly.entity_id
_entity_poly.type
_entity_poly.pdbx_seq_one_letter_code
_entity_poly.pdbx_strand_id
1 'polypeptide(L)'
;KKWSFSKINKNKLINNLLYHKILLEDLYDNTIYNIYQLFPRSNKFYIKPNTKCKSLVIYGSNLENNLGNKKYTSIVSYMVNIPNNILYILTGIILSDGHINIKISKDKRIIKGLIITNNGRFYLKQSIKHVEYVLYVFNLLSHYCLSPPKLKKSHLKGKIFYAVEFNTRYLPCFTVLRNKFYNGRIKIIPNDLYELINYESLAHIIMGKGSLNKGGGIILNLHNFTLKELIYFMNILKIKFDLDCTIYKYRNQYVINIKVNSIKKLYKEIYPFIIPSMKYKFNKKLFEMDNK
;
A
#
# COMPACT_ATOMS: atom_id res chain seq x y z
N LYS A 1 23.59 -3.62 42.33
CA LYS A 1 23.54 -2.48 41.38
C LYS A 1 22.23 -2.54 40.59
N LYS A 2 21.20 -1.78 41.00
CA LYS A 2 19.91 -1.71 40.29
C LYS A 2 20.10 -0.93 38.98
N TRP A 3 19.95 -1.59 37.84
CA TRP A 3 19.90 -0.92 36.55
C TRP A 3 18.57 -0.18 36.43
N SER A 4 18.60 1.09 36.04
CA SER A 4 17.37 1.87 35.81
C SER A 4 16.54 1.22 34.70
N PHE A 5 15.23 1.08 34.92
CA PHE A 5 14.27 0.57 33.93
C PHE A 5 14.37 1.30 32.58
N SER A 6 14.84 2.55 32.58
CA SER A 6 15.07 3.36 31.38
C SER A 6 16.20 2.85 30.46
N LYS A 7 17.26 2.22 31.00
CA LYS A 7 18.38 1.70 30.20
C LYS A 7 18.04 0.36 29.53
N ILE A 8 17.25 -0.49 30.20
CA ILE A 8 16.80 -1.78 29.66
C ILE A 8 15.81 -1.55 28.51
N ASN A 9 14.94 -0.55 28.61
CA ASN A 9 13.95 -0.26 27.57
C ASN A 9 14.58 0.38 26.32
N LYS A 10 15.62 1.22 26.47
CA LYS A 10 16.35 1.79 25.33
C LYS A 10 17.03 0.72 24.47
N ASN A 11 17.72 -0.25 25.08
CA ASN A 11 18.38 -1.31 24.32
C ASN A 11 17.38 -2.29 23.67
N LYS A 12 16.22 -2.53 24.31
CA LYS A 12 15.15 -3.34 23.72
C LYS A 12 14.45 -2.62 22.54
N LEU A 13 14.27 -1.30 22.63
CA LEU A 13 13.81 -0.46 21.53
C LEU A 13 14.81 -0.41 20.36
N ILE A 14 16.10 -0.26 20.65
CA ILE A 14 17.16 -0.22 19.63
C ILE A 14 17.30 -1.59 18.93
N ASN A 15 17.22 -2.69 19.68
CA ASN A 15 17.26 -4.05 19.10
C ASN A 15 15.99 -4.35 18.28
N ASN A 16 14.82 -3.84 18.67
CA ASN A 16 13.61 -3.94 17.84
C ASN A 16 13.68 -3.05 16.58
N LEU A 17 14.34 -1.88 16.66
CA LEU A 17 14.57 -1.01 15.50
C LEU A 17 15.52 -1.63 14.48
N LEU A 18 16.54 -2.38 14.93
CA LEU A 18 17.47 -3.13 14.07
C LEU A 18 16.84 -4.39 13.46
N TYR A 19 15.78 -4.92 14.07
CA TYR A 19 15.03 -6.09 13.59
C TYR A 19 13.74 -5.76 12.83
N HIS A 20 13.46 -4.48 12.56
CA HIS A 20 12.44 -4.17 11.58
C HIS A 20 12.92 -4.68 10.22
N LYS A 21 12.32 -5.77 9.74
CA LYS A 21 12.52 -6.26 8.38
C LYS A 21 12.29 -5.09 7.43
N ILE A 22 13.38 -4.52 6.92
CA ILE A 22 13.39 -3.33 6.08
C ILE A 22 12.65 -3.59 4.76
N LEU A 23 12.46 -4.87 4.41
CA LEU A 23 11.80 -5.29 3.18
C LEU A 23 10.78 -6.38 3.48
N LEU A 24 9.79 -6.48 2.59
CA LEU A 24 8.85 -7.59 2.56
C LEU A 24 9.61 -8.92 2.39
N GLU A 25 9.11 -9.95 3.07
CA GLU A 25 9.66 -11.30 3.05
C GLU A 25 9.61 -11.94 1.66
N ASP A 26 10.57 -12.82 1.37
CA ASP A 26 10.60 -13.61 0.15
C ASP A 26 9.52 -14.69 0.15
N LEU A 27 9.06 -15.10 -1.04
CA LEU A 27 8.12 -16.23 -1.22
C LEU A 27 8.82 -17.60 -1.27
N TYR A 28 10.09 -17.64 -0.91
CA TYR A 28 10.93 -18.84 -0.93
C TYR A 28 11.92 -18.79 0.22
N ASP A 29 12.36 -19.95 0.65
CA ASP A 29 13.39 -20.06 1.67
C ASP A 29 14.76 -19.74 1.06
N ASN A 30 15.22 -18.51 1.26
CA ASN A 30 16.49 -18.02 0.77
C ASN A 30 17.70 -18.57 1.56
N THR A 31 17.48 -19.30 2.66
CA THR A 31 18.54 -20.00 3.40
C THR A 31 18.86 -21.36 2.78
N ILE A 32 17.86 -21.98 2.15
CA ILE A 32 17.98 -23.31 1.53
C ILE A 32 18.20 -23.19 0.01
N TYR A 33 17.49 -22.28 -0.65
CA TYR A 33 17.49 -22.16 -2.10
C TYR A 33 18.02 -20.80 -2.56
N ASN A 34 18.93 -20.80 -3.51
CA ASN A 34 19.23 -19.60 -4.28
C ASN A 34 18.31 -19.46 -5.51
N ILE A 35 18.14 -18.23 -6.00
CA ILE A 35 17.20 -17.94 -7.09
C ILE A 35 17.55 -18.64 -8.41
N TYR A 36 18.83 -18.96 -8.64
CA TYR A 36 19.28 -19.68 -9.82
C TYR A 36 18.93 -21.17 -9.76
N GLN A 37 18.96 -21.78 -8.57
CA GLN A 37 18.51 -23.15 -8.33
C GLN A 37 17.00 -23.29 -8.47
N LEU A 38 16.23 -22.27 -8.03
CA LEU A 38 14.78 -22.25 -8.21
C LEU A 38 14.37 -22.12 -9.68
N PHE A 39 15.16 -21.40 -10.48
CA PHE A 39 14.83 -21.10 -11.88
C PHE A 39 15.99 -21.42 -12.84
N PRO A 40 16.40 -22.70 -12.97
CA PRO A 40 17.60 -23.09 -13.70
C PRO A 40 17.51 -22.80 -15.21
N ARG A 41 16.29 -22.80 -15.76
CA ARG A 41 16.00 -22.52 -17.18
C ARG A 41 15.80 -21.03 -17.47
N SER A 42 15.85 -20.16 -16.46
CA SER A 42 15.59 -18.75 -16.63
C SER A 42 16.84 -18.00 -17.08
N ASN A 43 16.70 -17.07 -18.02
CA ASN A 43 17.85 -16.30 -18.53
C ASN A 43 18.47 -15.45 -17.41
N LYS A 44 19.73 -15.76 -17.08
CA LYS A 44 20.54 -15.08 -16.05
C LYS A 44 21.05 -13.71 -16.50
N PHE A 45 21.12 -13.47 -17.81
CA PHE A 45 21.67 -12.25 -18.41
C PHE A 45 20.57 -11.28 -18.86
N TYR A 46 19.38 -11.32 -18.23
CA TYR A 46 18.32 -10.36 -18.53
C TYR A 46 18.72 -8.92 -18.15
N ILE A 47 19.27 -8.74 -16.95
CA ILE A 47 19.82 -7.46 -16.51
C ILE A 47 21.27 -7.41 -16.98
N LYS A 48 21.60 -6.47 -17.86
CA LYS A 48 22.99 -6.25 -18.27
C LYS A 48 23.72 -5.55 -17.12
N PRO A 49 24.93 -6.01 -16.74
CA PRO A 49 25.70 -5.34 -15.69
C PRO A 49 26.06 -3.92 -16.13
N ASN A 50 25.86 -2.95 -15.24
CA ASN A 50 26.31 -1.58 -15.43
C ASN A 50 27.62 -1.39 -14.66
N THR A 51 28.76 -1.44 -15.34
CA THR A 51 30.09 -1.25 -14.75
C THR A 51 30.55 0.21 -14.77
N LYS A 52 29.76 1.12 -15.37
CA LYS A 52 30.11 2.54 -15.50
C LYS A 52 29.65 3.36 -14.30
N CYS A 53 28.45 3.10 -13.80
CA CYS A 53 27.88 3.86 -12.69
C CYS A 53 28.37 3.31 -11.34
N LYS A 54 29.04 4.15 -10.55
CA LYS A 54 29.52 3.81 -9.19
C LYS A 54 28.73 4.50 -8.08
N SER A 55 27.64 5.21 -8.40
CA SER A 55 26.85 5.91 -7.40
C SER A 55 26.12 4.93 -6.48
N LEU A 56 26.21 5.16 -5.17
CA LEU A 56 25.34 4.51 -4.19
C LEU A 56 24.06 5.34 -4.05
N VAL A 57 22.91 4.70 -4.23
CA VAL A 57 21.59 5.35 -4.14
C VAL A 57 20.68 4.57 -3.22
N ILE A 58 19.72 5.27 -2.61
CA ILE A 58 18.72 4.64 -1.74
C ILE A 58 17.85 3.72 -2.60
N TYR A 59 17.63 2.49 -2.14
CA TYR A 59 16.75 1.54 -2.83
C TYR A 59 15.36 2.15 -3.04
N GLY A 60 14.91 2.18 -4.31
CA GLY A 60 13.61 2.74 -4.69
C GLY A 60 13.61 4.22 -5.07
N SER A 61 14.74 4.92 -4.98
CA SER A 61 14.85 6.34 -5.36
C SER A 61 14.98 6.58 -6.87
N ASN A 62 15.47 5.59 -7.63
CA ASN A 62 15.81 5.69 -9.04
C ASN A 62 15.10 4.62 -9.89
N LEU A 63 13.81 4.41 -9.66
CA LEU A 63 13.04 3.38 -10.36
C LEU A 63 12.59 3.89 -11.74
N GLU A 64 13.13 3.29 -12.80
CA GLU A 64 12.78 3.64 -14.17
C GLU A 64 11.41 3.09 -14.58
N ASN A 65 10.69 3.87 -15.37
CA ASN A 65 9.43 3.46 -15.97
C ASN A 65 9.63 2.21 -16.86
N ASN A 66 8.77 1.21 -16.71
CA ASN A 66 8.88 -0.06 -17.43
C ASN A 66 7.84 -0.24 -18.54
N LEU A 67 7.14 0.84 -18.92
CA LEU A 67 6.24 0.84 -20.07
C LEU A 67 6.96 0.40 -21.35
N GLY A 68 6.36 -0.55 -22.08
CA GLY A 68 6.91 -1.04 -23.36
C GLY A 68 8.12 -1.98 -23.25
N ASN A 69 8.72 -2.12 -22.06
CA ASN A 69 9.86 -3.01 -21.85
C ASN A 69 9.46 -4.50 -21.86
N LYS A 70 10.44 -5.35 -22.21
CA LYS A 70 10.28 -6.81 -22.22
C LYS A 70 9.83 -7.33 -20.86
N LYS A 71 9.00 -8.38 -20.84
CA LYS A 71 8.59 -9.04 -19.59
C LYS A 71 9.81 -9.53 -18.81
N TYR A 72 9.76 -9.44 -17.48
CA TYR A 72 10.79 -9.99 -16.60
C TYR A 72 10.90 -11.50 -16.74
N THR A 73 12.12 -12.01 -16.59
CA THR A 73 12.37 -13.43 -16.37
C THR A 73 11.89 -13.84 -14.98
N SER A 74 11.78 -15.14 -14.71
CA SER A 74 11.45 -15.64 -13.37
C SER A 74 12.44 -15.13 -12.33
N ILE A 75 13.75 -15.18 -12.62
CA ILE A 75 14.79 -14.65 -11.72
C ILE A 75 14.52 -13.18 -11.39
N VAL A 76 14.40 -12.33 -12.41
CA VAL A 76 14.20 -10.88 -12.18
C VAL A 76 12.88 -10.60 -11.47
N SER A 77 11.82 -11.34 -11.79
CA SER A 77 10.53 -11.17 -11.11
C SER A 77 10.63 -11.41 -9.60
N TYR A 78 11.41 -12.41 -9.16
CA TYR A 78 11.61 -12.73 -7.74
C TYR A 78 12.69 -11.86 -7.07
N MET A 79 13.49 -11.12 -7.83
CA MET A 79 14.39 -10.07 -7.29
C MET A 79 13.68 -8.74 -7.05
N VAL A 80 12.57 -8.48 -7.76
CA VAL A 80 11.83 -7.22 -7.66
C VAL A 80 11.02 -7.19 -6.37
N ASN A 81 11.34 -6.24 -5.50
CA ASN A 81 10.64 -5.99 -4.24
C ASN A 81 9.98 -4.58 -4.22
N ILE A 82 9.28 -4.26 -3.12
CA ILE A 82 8.60 -2.98 -2.90
C ILE A 82 9.40 -2.18 -1.86
N PRO A 83 9.98 -1.03 -2.23
CA PRO A 83 10.69 -0.18 -1.28
C PRO A 83 9.70 0.50 -0.32
N ASN A 84 10.17 0.86 0.88
CA ASN A 84 9.29 1.30 1.97
C ASN A 84 8.49 2.56 1.64
N ASN A 85 9.07 3.51 0.91
CA ASN A 85 8.35 4.71 0.44
C ASN A 85 7.12 4.33 -0.40
N ILE A 86 7.21 3.31 -1.26
CA ILE A 86 6.08 2.83 -2.04
C ILE A 86 5.16 1.92 -1.21
N LEU A 87 5.73 1.13 -0.29
CA LEU A 87 4.97 0.23 0.58
C LEU A 87 3.93 1.00 1.40
N TYR A 88 4.32 2.10 2.03
CA TYR A 88 3.40 2.90 2.84
C TYR A 88 2.25 3.47 2.02
N ILE A 89 2.53 3.97 0.82
CA ILE A 89 1.53 4.44 -0.14
C ILE A 89 0.58 3.29 -0.51
N LEU A 90 1.13 2.13 -0.90
CA LEU A 90 0.36 0.95 -1.25
C LEU A 90 -0.51 0.45 -0.09
N THR A 91 -0.02 0.44 1.15
CA THR A 91 -0.81 0.05 2.33
C THR A 91 -2.08 0.90 2.43
N GLY A 92 -1.93 2.24 2.33
CA GLY A 92 -3.08 3.14 2.41
C GLY A 92 -4.06 2.96 1.24
N ILE A 93 -3.54 2.73 0.03
CA ILE A 93 -4.36 2.50 -1.15
C ILE A 93 -5.05 1.13 -1.10
N ILE A 94 -4.37 0.08 -0.62
CA ILE A 94 -4.95 -1.26 -0.46
C ILE A 94 -6.05 -1.24 0.58
N LEU A 95 -5.89 -0.55 1.72
CA LEU A 95 -6.96 -0.43 2.73
C LEU A 95 -8.16 0.40 2.24
N SER A 96 -7.98 1.22 1.20
CA SER A 96 -9.04 1.99 0.55
C SER A 96 -9.57 1.32 -0.73
N ASP A 97 -9.18 1.82 -1.90
CA ASP A 97 -9.78 1.47 -3.20
C ASP A 97 -8.93 0.52 -4.06
N GLY A 98 -7.65 0.35 -3.72
CA GLY A 98 -6.75 -0.57 -4.39
C GLY A 98 -7.11 -2.03 -4.14
N HIS A 99 -6.73 -2.90 -5.07
CA HIS A 99 -6.86 -4.32 -4.86
C HIS A 99 -5.72 -5.12 -5.47
N ILE A 100 -5.44 -6.29 -4.89
CA ILE A 100 -4.48 -7.24 -5.43
C ILE A 100 -5.19 -8.47 -5.94
N ASN A 101 -5.08 -8.71 -7.25
CA ASN A 101 -5.61 -9.90 -7.91
C ASN A 101 -4.54 -10.98 -8.02
N ILE A 102 -4.90 -12.25 -7.81
CA ILE A 102 -4.05 -13.40 -8.15
C ILE A 102 -4.58 -14.07 -9.41
N LYS A 103 -3.69 -14.52 -10.28
CA LYS A 103 -4.06 -15.42 -11.36
C LYS A 103 -4.42 -16.77 -10.75
N ILE A 104 -5.68 -17.20 -10.82
CA ILE A 104 -6.06 -18.58 -10.47
C ILE A 104 -5.75 -19.44 -11.70
N SER A 105 -4.73 -20.30 -11.61
CA SER A 105 -4.44 -21.32 -12.64
C SER A 105 -5.02 -22.65 -12.17
N LYS A 106 -5.69 -23.39 -13.06
CA LYS A 106 -6.15 -24.76 -12.79
C LYS A 106 -4.95 -25.69 -12.64
N ASP A 107 -3.93 -25.50 -13.47
CA ASP A 107 -2.65 -26.19 -13.37
C ASP A 107 -1.70 -25.36 -12.50
N LYS A 108 -1.65 -25.70 -11.21
CA LYS A 108 -0.60 -25.20 -10.32
C LYS A 108 0.68 -25.97 -10.65
N ARG A 109 1.61 -25.32 -11.35
CA ARG A 109 2.99 -25.81 -11.37
C ARG A 109 3.50 -25.77 -9.93
N ILE A 110 4.14 -26.83 -9.46
CA ILE A 110 4.79 -26.88 -8.15
C ILE A 110 6.29 -26.75 -8.40
N ILE A 111 6.92 -25.77 -7.76
CA ILE A 111 8.38 -25.63 -7.76
C ILE A 111 8.83 -25.89 -6.32
N LYS A 112 9.70 -26.88 -6.14
CA LYS A 112 10.26 -27.22 -4.84
C LYS A 112 10.98 -25.99 -4.27
N GLY A 113 10.61 -25.57 -3.06
CA GLY A 113 11.14 -24.38 -2.40
C GLY A 113 10.33 -23.09 -2.57
N LEU A 114 9.31 -23.06 -3.45
CA LEU A 114 8.37 -21.93 -3.53
C LEU A 114 7.10 -22.18 -2.73
N ILE A 115 6.67 -21.18 -1.97
CA ILE A 115 5.39 -21.20 -1.24
C ILE A 115 4.20 -21.14 -2.23
N ILE A 116 4.33 -20.38 -3.31
CA ILE A 116 3.30 -20.21 -4.33
C ILE A 116 3.92 -19.93 -5.70
N THR A 117 3.28 -20.43 -6.76
CA THR A 117 3.72 -20.25 -8.16
C THR A 117 2.88 -19.26 -8.95
N ASN A 118 1.76 -18.82 -8.38
CA ASN A 118 0.89 -17.79 -8.95
C ASN A 118 1.14 -16.46 -8.27
N ASN A 119 1.59 -15.48 -9.06
CA ASN A 119 1.87 -14.16 -8.54
C ASN A 119 0.61 -13.27 -8.47
N GLY A 120 0.65 -12.30 -7.55
CA GLY A 120 -0.34 -11.22 -7.43
C GLY A 120 -0.01 -10.05 -8.34
N ARG A 121 -1.01 -9.24 -8.68
CA ARG A 121 -0.85 -7.92 -9.32
C ARG A 121 -1.69 -6.89 -8.58
N PHE A 122 -1.13 -5.71 -8.38
CA PHE A 122 -1.89 -4.56 -7.90
C PHE A 122 -2.73 -3.98 -9.05
N TYR A 123 -3.92 -3.50 -8.71
CA TYR A 123 -4.84 -2.85 -9.61
C TYR A 123 -5.53 -1.70 -8.89
N LEU A 124 -5.65 -0.58 -9.59
CA LEU A 124 -6.42 0.58 -9.14
C LEU A 124 -7.36 1.01 -10.25
N LYS A 125 -8.62 1.26 -9.89
CA LYS A 125 -9.64 1.83 -10.77
C LYS A 125 -10.45 2.86 -10.01
N GLN A 126 -10.65 4.01 -10.62
CA GLN A 126 -11.47 5.09 -10.08
C GLN A 126 -12.36 5.69 -11.15
N SER A 127 -13.39 6.42 -10.72
CA SER A 127 -14.17 7.27 -11.62
C SER A 127 -13.26 8.29 -12.32
N ILE A 128 -13.63 8.69 -13.54
CA ILE A 128 -12.90 9.71 -14.33
C ILE A 128 -12.68 11.01 -13.55
N LYS A 129 -13.57 11.34 -12.60
CA LYS A 129 -13.44 12.51 -11.71
C LYS A 129 -12.17 12.49 -10.84
N HIS A 130 -11.56 11.34 -10.65
CA HIS A 130 -10.34 11.15 -9.85
C HIS A 130 -9.15 10.72 -10.71
N VAL A 131 -9.16 11.06 -12.00
CA VAL A 131 -8.09 10.67 -12.94
C VAL A 131 -6.71 11.14 -12.48
N GLU A 132 -6.59 12.36 -11.96
CA GLU A 132 -5.32 12.92 -11.48
C GLU A 132 -4.71 12.05 -10.37
N TYR A 133 -5.53 11.58 -9.42
CA TYR A 133 -5.09 10.64 -8.40
C TYR A 133 -4.61 9.30 -8.98
N VAL A 134 -5.33 8.77 -9.97
CA VAL A 134 -4.92 7.52 -10.64
C VAL A 134 -3.60 7.70 -11.38
N LEU A 135 -3.40 8.84 -12.06
CA LEU A 135 -2.15 9.16 -12.75
C LEU A 135 -0.99 9.35 -11.77
N TYR A 136 -1.23 10.00 -10.62
CA TYR A 136 -0.24 10.12 -9.55
C TYR A 136 0.25 8.74 -9.09
N VAL A 137 -0.68 7.85 -8.72
CA VAL A 137 -0.32 6.51 -8.25
C VAL A 137 0.33 5.70 -9.37
N PHE A 138 -0.13 5.85 -10.61
CA PHE A 138 0.49 5.22 -11.76
C PHE A 138 1.96 5.64 -11.92
N ASN A 139 2.26 6.94 -11.82
CA ASN A 139 3.64 7.43 -11.95
C ASN A 139 4.56 6.79 -10.91
N LEU A 140 4.10 6.70 -9.66
CA LEU A 140 4.81 6.03 -8.56
C LEU A 140 5.02 4.52 -8.77
N LEU A 141 4.15 3.86 -9.53
CA LEU A 141 4.16 2.41 -9.75
C LEU A 141 4.53 2.03 -11.19
N SER A 142 4.95 2.98 -12.02
CA SER A 142 5.12 2.81 -13.46
C SER A 142 6.21 1.79 -13.80
N HIS A 143 7.23 1.66 -12.93
CA HIS A 143 8.27 0.63 -12.98
C HIS A 143 7.74 -0.81 -12.80
N TYR A 144 6.56 -0.98 -12.21
CA TYR A 144 5.87 -2.27 -12.14
C TYR A 144 4.88 -2.50 -13.29
N CYS A 145 4.61 -1.50 -14.13
CA CYS A 145 3.54 -1.53 -15.12
C CYS A 145 4.07 -1.87 -16.53
N LEU A 146 3.26 -2.58 -17.31
CA LEU A 146 3.55 -2.89 -18.72
C LEU A 146 2.84 -1.95 -19.70
N SER A 147 1.74 -1.36 -19.26
CA SER A 147 0.86 -0.55 -20.08
C SER A 147 0.43 0.69 -19.31
N PRO A 148 0.19 1.81 -20.00
CA PRO A 148 -0.31 3.02 -19.36
C PRO A 148 -1.74 2.80 -18.82
N PRO A 149 -2.24 3.72 -17.97
CA PRO A 149 -3.62 3.73 -17.54
C PRO A 149 -4.59 3.74 -18.73
N LYS A 150 -5.73 3.08 -18.57
CA LYS A 150 -6.73 2.88 -19.62
C LYS A 150 -8.07 3.48 -19.20
N LEU A 151 -8.72 4.15 -20.15
CA LEU A 151 -10.10 4.56 -20.01
C LEU A 151 -11.01 3.32 -20.10
N LYS A 152 -11.99 3.26 -19.21
CA LYS A 152 -13.04 2.25 -19.19
C LYS A 152 -14.40 2.91 -19.21
N LYS A 153 -15.27 2.35 -20.04
CA LYS A 153 -16.69 2.69 -20.12
C LYS A 153 -17.51 1.55 -19.52
N SER A 154 -18.48 1.87 -18.69
CA SER A 154 -19.44 0.90 -18.15
C SER A 154 -20.85 1.46 -18.24
N HIS A 155 -21.82 0.59 -18.51
CA HIS A 155 -23.23 0.94 -18.54
C HIS A 155 -23.90 0.39 -17.27
N LEU A 156 -24.59 1.24 -16.52
CA LEU A 156 -25.33 0.84 -15.33
C LEU A 156 -26.67 1.58 -15.30
N LYS A 157 -27.78 0.84 -15.29
CA LYS A 157 -29.16 1.38 -15.26
C LYS A 157 -29.39 2.48 -16.32
N GLY A 158 -28.98 2.22 -17.57
CA GLY A 158 -29.11 3.15 -18.69
C GLY A 158 -28.14 4.34 -18.70
N LYS A 159 -27.31 4.52 -17.66
CA LYS A 159 -26.31 5.59 -17.59
C LYS A 159 -24.92 5.09 -17.95
N ILE A 160 -24.16 5.92 -18.65
CA ILE A 160 -22.76 5.68 -18.98
C ILE A 160 -21.88 6.25 -17.87
N PHE A 161 -20.96 5.42 -17.38
CA PHE A 161 -19.94 5.82 -16.43
C PHE A 161 -18.56 5.62 -17.03
N TYR A 162 -17.69 6.62 -16.83
CA TYR A 162 -16.29 6.57 -17.21
C TYR A 162 -15.41 6.38 -15.99
N ALA A 163 -14.41 5.53 -16.14
CA ALA A 163 -13.42 5.21 -15.13
C ALA A 163 -12.04 5.13 -15.77
N VAL A 164 -10.99 5.34 -14.98
CA VAL A 164 -9.61 5.11 -15.38
C VAL A 164 -9.05 4.01 -14.49
N GLU A 165 -8.34 3.07 -15.10
CA GLU A 165 -7.69 1.97 -14.39
C GLU A 165 -6.26 1.75 -14.85
N PHE A 166 -5.42 1.21 -13.98
CA PHE A 166 -4.16 0.59 -14.37
C PHE A 166 -3.91 -0.65 -13.51
N ASN A 167 -2.96 -1.47 -13.94
CA ASN A 167 -2.48 -2.59 -13.16
C ASN A 167 -0.98 -2.80 -13.35
N THR A 168 -0.40 -3.42 -12.34
CA THR A 168 0.99 -3.85 -12.39
C THR A 168 1.11 -5.20 -13.08
N ARG A 169 2.35 -5.60 -13.38
CA ARG A 169 2.69 -6.99 -13.67
C ARG A 169 2.30 -7.90 -12.50
N TYR A 170 2.12 -9.17 -12.81
CA TYR A 170 2.03 -10.21 -11.79
C TYR A 170 3.43 -10.48 -11.22
N LEU A 171 3.70 -10.00 -10.01
CA LEU A 171 5.02 -10.08 -9.36
C LEU A 171 4.91 -10.72 -7.95
N PRO A 172 5.96 -11.46 -7.53
CA PRO A 172 6.07 -12.04 -6.19
C PRO A 172 5.81 -11.05 -5.05
N CYS A 173 6.37 -9.84 -5.11
CA CYS A 173 6.20 -8.83 -4.07
C CYS A 173 4.72 -8.45 -3.81
N PHE A 174 3.87 -8.42 -4.85
CA PHE A 174 2.44 -8.19 -4.69
C PHE A 174 1.72 -9.41 -4.11
N THR A 175 2.23 -10.62 -4.31
CA THR A 175 1.73 -11.83 -3.64
C THR A 175 2.01 -11.77 -2.14
N VAL A 176 3.21 -11.32 -1.74
CA VAL A 176 3.56 -11.13 -0.32
C VAL A 176 2.61 -10.14 0.33
N LEU A 177 2.38 -8.97 -0.30
CA LEU A 177 1.38 -8.01 0.17
C LEU A 177 -0.01 -8.63 0.25
N ARG A 178 -0.41 -9.41 -0.75
CA ARG A 178 -1.72 -10.03 -0.74
C ARG A 178 -1.89 -11.01 0.41
N ASN A 179 -0.88 -11.80 0.73
CA ASN A 179 -0.93 -12.74 1.84
C ASN A 179 -1.12 -12.01 3.19
N LYS A 180 -0.68 -10.75 3.30
CA LYS A 180 -0.95 -9.90 4.47
C LYS A 180 -2.39 -9.36 4.45
N PHE A 181 -2.81 -8.74 3.36
CA PHE A 181 -4.07 -7.97 3.31
C PHE A 181 -5.31 -8.77 2.91
N TYR A 182 -5.21 -10.10 2.70
CA TYR A 182 -6.35 -10.89 2.25
C TYR A 182 -6.40 -12.29 2.89
N ASN A 183 -7.60 -12.69 3.29
CA ASN A 183 -7.95 -14.08 3.56
C ASN A 183 -8.83 -14.60 2.42
N GLY A 184 -8.26 -15.44 1.56
CA GLY A 184 -8.94 -15.87 0.34
C GLY A 184 -9.30 -14.69 -0.55
N ARG A 185 -10.59 -14.49 -0.86
CA ARG A 185 -11.07 -13.36 -1.68
C ARG A 185 -11.43 -12.12 -0.86
N ILE A 186 -11.40 -12.22 0.47
CA ILE A 186 -11.85 -11.18 1.39
C ILE A 186 -10.63 -10.36 1.80
N LYS A 187 -10.74 -9.02 1.72
CA LYS A 187 -9.71 -8.10 2.19
C LYS A 187 -9.80 -8.02 3.72
N ILE A 188 -8.66 -8.08 4.39
CA ILE A 188 -8.54 -8.02 5.85
C ILE A 188 -7.57 -6.94 6.29
N ILE A 189 -7.66 -6.53 7.56
CA ILE A 189 -6.65 -5.72 8.22
C ILE A 189 -5.58 -6.65 8.82
N PRO A 190 -4.30 -6.55 8.40
CA PRO A 190 -3.27 -7.46 8.88
C PRO A 190 -2.85 -7.13 10.32
N ASN A 191 -2.40 -8.16 11.07
CA ASN A 191 -1.98 -8.03 12.47
C ASN A 191 -0.71 -7.19 12.67
N ASP A 192 0.10 -7.02 11.63
CA ASP A 192 1.28 -6.18 11.59
C ASP A 192 1.00 -4.79 10.97
N LEU A 193 -0.28 -4.40 10.83
CA LEU A 193 -0.64 -3.10 10.26
C LEU A 193 0.03 -1.93 10.99
N TYR A 194 0.26 -2.05 12.30
CA TYR A 194 0.98 -1.03 13.09
C TYR A 194 2.32 -0.66 12.46
N GLU A 195 3.05 -1.62 11.89
CA GLU A 195 4.36 -1.40 11.25
C GLU A 195 4.21 -0.90 9.80
N LEU A 196 3.15 -1.31 9.12
CA LEU A 196 2.90 -1.04 7.69
C LEU A 196 2.23 0.30 7.41
N ILE A 197 1.80 1.04 8.43
CA ILE A 197 1.08 2.31 8.29
C ILE A 197 1.88 3.49 8.83
N ASN A 198 1.96 4.59 8.08
CA ASN A 198 2.49 5.87 8.53
C ASN A 198 1.52 7.02 8.17
N TYR A 199 1.96 8.28 8.34
CA TYR A 199 1.17 9.45 7.98
C TYR A 199 0.78 9.47 6.49
N GLU A 200 1.69 9.10 5.59
CA GLU A 200 1.43 9.01 4.15
C GLU A 200 0.39 7.93 3.82
N SER A 201 0.49 6.75 4.43
CA SER A 201 -0.53 5.71 4.32
C SER A 201 -1.90 6.22 4.75
N LEU A 202 -1.97 6.95 5.88
CA LEU A 202 -3.22 7.49 6.40
C LEU A 202 -3.81 8.58 5.48
N ALA A 203 -2.96 9.42 4.87
CA ALA A 203 -3.36 10.37 3.85
C ALA A 203 -4.07 9.65 2.68
N HIS A 204 -3.48 8.57 2.16
CA HIS A 204 -4.06 7.76 1.09
C HIS A 204 -5.38 7.07 1.50
N ILE A 205 -5.50 6.60 2.74
CA ILE A 205 -6.78 6.06 3.26
C ILE A 205 -7.87 7.14 3.24
N ILE A 206 -7.56 8.35 3.71
CA ILE A 206 -8.51 9.47 3.73
C ILE A 206 -8.86 9.93 2.31
N MET A 207 -7.88 10.03 1.41
CA MET A 207 -8.14 10.41 0.01
C MET A 207 -9.07 9.41 -0.69
N GLY A 208 -8.92 8.12 -0.45
CA GLY A 208 -9.80 7.09 -1.01
C GLY A 208 -11.17 6.99 -0.33
N LYS A 209 -11.20 6.80 1.00
CA LYS A 209 -12.43 6.46 1.75
C LYS A 209 -12.95 7.55 2.70
N GLY A 210 -12.25 8.67 2.79
CA GLY A 210 -12.65 9.80 3.64
C GLY A 210 -13.86 10.57 3.10
N SER A 211 -14.61 11.16 4.01
CA SER A 211 -15.68 12.13 3.73
C SER A 211 -15.81 13.09 4.91
N LEU A 212 -16.09 14.36 4.62
CA LEU A 212 -16.28 15.37 5.66
C LEU A 212 -17.55 15.13 6.46
N ASN A 213 -17.42 15.22 7.78
CA ASN A 213 -18.55 15.30 8.69
C ASN A 213 -18.97 16.77 8.86
N LYS A 214 -20.26 17.05 9.06
CA LYS A 214 -20.78 18.40 9.31
C LYS A 214 -20.10 19.09 10.50
N GLY A 215 -19.71 18.33 11.52
CA GLY A 215 -18.96 18.82 12.69
C GLY A 215 -17.46 19.05 12.45
N GLY A 216 -16.97 18.96 11.21
CA GLY A 216 -15.57 19.19 10.86
C GLY A 216 -14.62 18.01 11.05
N GLY A 217 -15.12 16.88 11.56
CA GLY A 217 -14.38 15.61 11.57
C GLY A 217 -14.32 14.94 10.19
N ILE A 218 -13.59 13.83 10.10
CA ILE A 218 -13.53 13.01 8.88
C ILE A 218 -14.09 11.63 9.18
N ILE A 219 -15.06 11.20 8.37
CA ILE A 219 -15.63 9.86 8.38
C ILE A 219 -14.85 9.00 7.38
N LEU A 220 -14.38 7.84 7.83
CA LEU A 220 -13.75 6.81 7.01
C LEU A 220 -14.77 5.71 6.69
N ASN A 221 -15.11 5.59 5.40
CA ASN A 221 -16.08 4.62 4.89
C ASN A 221 -15.39 3.28 4.58
N LEU A 222 -14.95 2.60 5.65
CA LEU A 222 -14.20 1.34 5.61
C LEU A 222 -15.11 0.11 5.74
N HIS A 223 -16.27 0.13 5.08
CA HIS A 223 -17.35 -0.85 5.25
C HIS A 223 -17.01 -2.30 4.87
N ASN A 224 -15.87 -2.50 4.18
CA ASN A 224 -15.42 -3.83 3.75
C ASN A 224 -14.77 -4.63 4.89
N PHE A 225 -14.52 -4.01 6.05
CA PHE A 225 -13.89 -4.63 7.20
C PHE A 225 -14.90 -4.90 8.32
N THR A 226 -14.62 -5.93 9.10
CA THR A 226 -15.42 -6.32 10.26
C THR A 226 -15.27 -5.32 11.40
N LEU A 227 -16.22 -5.31 12.35
CA LEU A 227 -16.15 -4.46 13.53
C LEU A 227 -14.85 -4.68 14.33
N LYS A 228 -14.41 -5.94 14.47
CA LYS A 228 -13.16 -6.29 15.16
C LYS A 228 -11.94 -5.64 14.49
N GLU A 229 -11.86 -5.71 13.17
CA GLU A 229 -10.80 -5.09 12.39
C GLU A 229 -10.83 -3.55 12.51
N LEU A 230 -12.02 -2.94 12.47
CA LEU A 230 -12.17 -1.50 12.64
C LEU A 230 -11.74 -1.03 14.04
N ILE A 231 -12.08 -1.78 15.09
CA ILE A 231 -11.64 -1.48 16.47
C ILE A 231 -10.11 -1.60 16.57
N TYR A 232 -9.52 -2.66 15.99
CA TYR A 232 -8.07 -2.81 15.94
C TYR A 232 -7.40 -1.63 15.20
N PHE A 233 -7.97 -1.22 14.06
CA PHE A 233 -7.49 -0.06 13.33
C PHE A 233 -7.60 1.24 14.14
N MET A 234 -8.70 1.47 14.86
CA MET A 234 -8.85 2.62 15.76
C MET A 234 -7.81 2.63 16.88
N ASN A 235 -7.46 1.47 17.44
CA ASN A 235 -6.40 1.37 18.44
C ASN A 235 -5.05 1.78 17.86
N ILE A 236 -4.74 1.37 16.62
CA ILE A 236 -3.53 1.86 15.92
C ILE A 236 -3.59 3.38 15.75
N LEU A 237 -4.74 3.92 15.31
CA LEU A 237 -4.91 5.37 15.14
C LEU A 237 -4.67 6.14 16.44
N LYS A 238 -5.14 5.61 17.57
CA LYS A 238 -4.93 6.23 18.88
C LYS A 238 -3.48 6.10 19.35
N ILE A 239 -2.90 4.90 19.30
CA ILE A 239 -1.58 4.63 19.86
C ILE A 239 -0.46 5.24 19.01
N LYS A 240 -0.56 5.15 17.67
CA LYS A 240 0.50 5.57 16.75
C LYS A 240 0.44 7.05 16.39
N PHE A 241 -0.78 7.60 16.26
CA PHE A 241 -0.98 8.94 15.71
C PHE A 241 -1.69 9.90 16.68
N ASP A 242 -1.99 9.47 17.92
CA ASP A 242 -2.78 10.23 18.91
C ASP A 242 -4.12 10.76 18.35
N LEU A 243 -4.83 9.91 17.60
CA LEU A 243 -6.12 10.27 17.00
C LEU A 243 -7.28 9.72 17.79
N ASP A 244 -8.12 10.62 18.30
CA ASP A 244 -9.37 10.27 18.92
C ASP A 244 -10.41 9.98 17.85
N CYS A 245 -10.82 8.72 17.82
CA CYS A 245 -11.79 8.21 16.86
C CYS A 245 -13.04 7.73 17.60
N THR A 246 -14.20 7.84 16.96
CA THR A 246 -15.44 7.18 17.37
C THR A 246 -15.88 6.21 16.29
N ILE A 247 -16.63 5.18 16.68
CA ILE A 247 -17.28 4.27 15.73
C ILE A 247 -18.78 4.38 15.90
N TYR A 248 -19.51 4.41 14.79
CA TYR A 248 -20.97 4.33 14.83
C TYR A 248 -21.49 3.50 13.66
N LYS A 249 -22.74 3.04 13.80
CA LYS A 249 -23.42 2.23 12.80
C LYS A 249 -24.27 3.14 11.92
N TYR A 250 -24.09 3.05 10.62
CA TYR A 250 -24.86 3.76 9.60
C TYR A 250 -25.34 2.76 8.55
N ARG A 251 -26.66 2.64 8.35
CA ARG A 251 -27.27 1.73 7.36
C ARG A 251 -26.69 0.31 7.39
N ASN A 252 -26.63 -0.28 8.60
CA ASN A 252 -26.04 -1.60 8.87
C ASN A 252 -24.54 -1.77 8.64
N GLN A 253 -23.80 -0.68 8.41
CA GLN A 253 -22.36 -0.70 8.24
C GLN A 253 -21.70 0.14 9.34
N TYR A 254 -20.51 -0.25 9.76
CA TYR A 254 -19.72 0.53 10.72
C TYR A 254 -18.87 1.55 9.98
N VAL A 255 -18.73 2.74 10.58
CA VAL A 255 -17.86 3.81 10.10
C VAL A 255 -17.05 4.37 11.25
N ILE A 256 -15.80 4.76 10.94
CA ILE A 256 -14.91 5.41 11.88
C ILE A 256 -15.00 6.92 11.63
N ASN A 257 -15.19 7.70 12.68
CA ASN A 257 -15.14 9.16 12.63
C ASN A 257 -13.98 9.67 13.47
N ILE A 258 -13.02 10.31 12.81
CA ILE A 258 -11.90 10.98 13.45
C ILE A 258 -12.39 12.37 13.89
N LYS A 259 -12.25 12.66 15.19
CA LYS A 259 -12.73 13.93 15.77
C LYS A 259 -11.98 15.12 15.19
N VAL A 260 -12.66 16.28 15.15
CA VAL A 260 -12.14 17.52 14.54
C VAL A 260 -10.79 17.95 15.14
N ASN A 261 -10.59 17.83 16.45
CA ASN A 261 -9.34 18.20 17.11
C ASN A 261 -8.17 17.30 16.67
N SER A 262 -8.42 16.00 16.53
CA SER A 262 -7.43 15.05 16.00
C SER A 262 -7.15 15.28 14.52
N ILE A 263 -8.17 15.66 13.74
CA ILE A 263 -7.95 16.03 12.33
C ILE A 263 -7.08 17.29 12.20
N LYS A 264 -7.27 18.30 13.04
CA LYS A 264 -6.39 19.49 13.04
C LYS A 264 -4.93 19.14 13.30
N LYS A 265 -4.66 18.24 14.27
CA LYS A 265 -3.32 17.73 14.54
C LYS A 265 -2.78 16.94 13.35
N LEU A 266 -3.56 15.97 12.87
CA LEU A 266 -3.18 15.07 11.79
C LEU A 266 -2.84 15.82 10.50
N TYR A 267 -3.65 16.83 10.17
CA TYR A 267 -3.57 17.54 8.90
C TYR A 267 -2.17 18.11 8.63
N LYS A 268 -1.51 18.66 9.67
CA LYS A 268 -0.14 19.20 9.57
C LYS A 268 0.87 18.15 9.12
N GLU A 269 0.74 16.92 9.62
CA GLU A 269 1.62 15.80 9.31
C GLU A 269 1.35 15.19 7.93
N ILE A 270 0.09 15.21 7.48
CA ILE A 270 -0.30 14.57 6.21
C ILE A 270 -0.34 15.53 5.02
N TYR A 271 -0.33 16.84 5.25
CA TYR A 271 -0.45 17.86 4.21
C TYR A 271 0.47 17.64 3.00
N PRO A 272 1.77 17.31 3.19
CA PRO A 272 2.69 17.08 2.05
C PRO A 272 2.27 15.93 1.14
N PHE A 273 1.48 14.98 1.64
CA PHE A 273 1.04 13.78 0.90
C PHE A 273 -0.35 13.95 0.26
N ILE A 274 -1.05 15.07 0.50
CA ILE A 274 -2.40 15.30 -0.06
C ILE A 274 -2.28 15.82 -1.49
N ILE A 275 -2.79 15.01 -2.42
CA ILE A 275 -2.82 15.38 -3.84
C ILE A 275 -3.83 16.52 -4.06
N PRO A 276 -3.51 17.54 -4.89
CA PRO A 276 -4.35 18.70 -5.12
C PRO A 276 -5.82 18.36 -5.43
N SER A 277 -6.06 17.46 -6.38
CA SER A 277 -7.42 16.97 -6.73
C SER A 277 -8.20 16.32 -5.59
N MET A 278 -7.53 15.92 -4.50
CA MET A 278 -8.15 15.26 -3.34
C MET A 278 -8.30 16.18 -2.12
N LYS A 279 -7.85 17.45 -2.20
CA LYS A 279 -7.96 18.41 -1.09
C LYS A 279 -9.40 18.62 -0.59
N TYR A 280 -10.39 18.48 -1.47
CA TYR A 280 -11.81 18.61 -1.11
C TYR A 280 -12.31 17.59 -0.07
N LYS A 281 -11.58 16.47 0.11
CA LYS A 281 -11.85 15.47 1.16
C LYS A 281 -11.56 15.99 2.57
N PHE A 282 -10.83 17.09 2.66
CA PHE A 282 -10.44 17.77 3.88
C PHE A 282 -11.19 19.11 4.01
N ASN A 283 -11.39 19.58 5.23
CA ASN A 283 -12.23 20.74 5.48
C ASN A 283 -11.48 22.02 5.10
N LYS A 284 -12.08 22.88 4.27
CA LYS A 284 -11.51 24.17 3.84
C LYS A 284 -11.01 25.04 5.02
N LYS A 285 -11.72 25.03 6.16
CA LYS A 285 -11.32 25.78 7.36
C LYS A 285 -10.01 25.29 7.99
N LEU A 286 -9.57 24.06 7.68
CA LEU A 286 -8.24 23.58 8.11
C LEU A 286 -7.12 24.24 7.32
N PHE A 287 -7.38 24.67 6.08
CA PHE A 287 -6.41 25.33 5.20
C PHE A 287 -6.26 26.83 5.52
N GLU A 288 -7.25 27.43 6.20
CA GLU A 288 -7.28 28.86 6.52
C GLU A 288 -6.53 29.20 7.83
N MET A 289 -6.22 28.19 8.66
CA MET A 289 -5.58 28.40 9.97
C MET A 289 -4.07 28.65 9.92
N ASP A 290 -3.44 28.60 8.74
CA ASP A 290 -2.01 28.88 8.58
C ASP A 290 -1.73 30.29 7.97
N ASN A 291 -2.76 31.10 7.73
CA ASN A 291 -2.66 32.46 7.20
C ASN A 291 -3.04 33.55 8.22
N LYS A 292 -2.93 33.26 9.52
CA LYS A 292 -3.11 34.23 10.61
C LYS A 292 -2.00 34.13 11.64
#